data_AF-A0A7S4NTH8-F1
#
_entry.id   AF-A0A7S4NTH8-F1
#
_cell.length_a   1.000
_cell.length_b   1.000
_cell.length_c   1.000
_cell.angle_alpha   90.00
_cell.angle_beta   90.00
_cell.angle_gamma   90.00
#
_symmetry.space_group_name_H-M   'P 1'
#
loop_
_entity.id
_entity.type
_entity.pdbx_description
1 polymer ?
#
loop_
_entity_poly.entity_id
_entity_poly.type
_entity_poly.pdbx_seq_one_letter_code
_entity_poly.pdbx_strand_id
1 'polypeptide(L)'
;LTATSAVSTGKDEPSIKEALHATNPERNQWIAAIQSEAKSWESLKVFEQVEEIPQDRKSIGCRIILKRKRGAQGEILKYKARAIIQGYNAVQGTDYLDSFSATANPVPIRLL
;
A
#
# COMPACT_ATOMS: atom_id res chain seq x y z
N LEU A 1 16.04 21.97 -5.55
CA LEU A 1 16.35 20.62 -5.07
C LEU A 1 16.32 20.63 -3.54
N THR A 2 15.20 20.26 -2.93
CA THR A 2 15.14 19.94 -1.49
C THR A 2 14.10 18.85 -1.31
N ALA A 3 14.51 17.60 -1.44
CA ALA A 3 13.73 16.46 -0.99
C ALA A 3 13.80 16.45 0.54
N THR A 4 12.82 17.07 1.19
CA THR A 4 12.67 16.98 2.64
C THR A 4 12.21 15.56 2.99
N SER A 5 13.17 14.71 3.35
CA SER A 5 12.92 13.42 3.96
C SER A 5 12.24 13.64 5.31
N ALA A 6 10.92 13.46 5.35
CA ALA A 6 10.17 13.44 6.61
C ALA A 6 10.58 12.19 7.39
N VAL A 7 11.40 12.38 8.43
CA VAL A 7 11.65 11.39 9.47
C VAL A 7 10.30 11.04 10.10
N SER A 8 9.77 9.85 9.80
CA SER A 8 8.57 9.35 10.44
C SER A 8 8.94 8.81 11.82
N THR A 9 8.54 9.55 12.84
CA THR A 9 8.59 9.09 14.23
C THR A 9 7.71 7.84 14.34
N GLY A 10 8.17 6.77 14.99
CA GLY A 10 7.46 5.47 15.04
C GLY A 10 6.02 5.52 15.58
N LYS A 11 5.59 6.63 16.18
CA LYS A 11 4.17 6.87 16.49
C LYS A 11 3.31 7.00 15.23
N ASP A 12 3.80 7.65 14.18
CA ASP A 12 2.99 8.00 12.99
C ASP A 12 2.66 6.81 12.07
N GLU A 13 3.25 5.65 12.35
CA GLU A 13 3.09 4.41 11.59
C GLU A 13 2.62 3.30 12.54
N PRO A 14 1.37 3.37 13.05
CA PRO A 14 0.86 2.36 13.97
C PRO A 14 0.68 1.02 13.26
N SER A 15 0.81 -0.08 14.02
CA SER A 15 0.42 -1.39 13.53
C SER A 15 -1.08 -1.45 13.24
N ILE A 16 -1.51 -2.25 12.26
CA ILE A 16 -2.93 -2.45 11.94
C ILE A 16 -3.72 -2.86 13.19
N LYS A 17 -3.13 -3.74 14.02
CA LYS A 17 -3.76 -4.23 15.25
C LYS A 17 -4.03 -3.10 16.25
N GLU A 18 -3.09 -2.17 16.37
CA GLU A 18 -3.20 -1.00 17.26
C GLU A 18 -4.15 0.05 16.68
N ALA A 19 -4.12 0.26 15.37
CA ALA A 19 -4.98 1.21 14.66
C ALA A 19 -6.46 0.80 14.70
N LEU A 20 -6.75 -0.51 14.65
CA LEU A 20 -8.11 -1.05 14.66
C LEU A 20 -8.61 -1.45 16.05
N HIS A 21 -7.80 -1.25 17.10
CA HIS A 21 -8.19 -1.59 18.47
C HIS A 21 -9.39 -0.76 18.93
N ALA A 22 -10.30 -1.36 19.72
CA ALA A 22 -11.54 -0.71 20.15
C ALA A 22 -11.32 0.57 20.99
N THR A 23 -10.20 0.64 21.70
CA THR A 23 -9.80 1.78 22.54
C THR A 23 -9.23 2.96 21.73
N ASN A 24 -8.95 2.78 20.43
CA ASN A 24 -8.32 3.83 19.63
C ASN A 24 -9.37 4.83 19.11
N PRO A 25 -9.30 6.13 19.50
CA PRO A 25 -10.23 7.14 19.01
C PRO A 25 -10.07 7.44 17.51
N GLU A 26 -8.90 7.14 16.92
CA GLU A 26 -8.62 7.34 15.49
C GLU A 26 -9.06 6.15 14.62
N ARG A 27 -9.69 5.12 15.22
CA ARG A 27 -10.08 3.87 14.54
C ARG A 27 -10.93 4.12 13.30
N ASN A 28 -11.92 5.00 13.39
CA ASN A 28 -12.84 5.27 12.28
C ASN A 28 -12.11 5.90 11.08
N GLN A 29 -11.12 6.77 11.34
CA GLN A 29 -10.31 7.39 10.29
C GLN A 29 -9.41 6.35 9.61
N TRP A 30 -8.88 5.39 10.37
CA TRP A 30 -8.10 4.27 9.80
C TRP A 30 -8.97 3.35 8.94
N ILE A 31 -10.17 3.00 9.39
CA ILE A 31 -11.13 2.20 8.60
C ILE A 31 -11.48 2.91 7.30
N ALA A 32 -11.81 4.20 7.37
CA ALA A 32 -12.12 5.01 6.20
C ALA A 32 -10.95 5.07 5.21
N ALA A 33 -9.71 5.17 5.71
CA ALA A 33 -8.52 5.15 4.86
C ALA A 33 -8.32 3.81 4.15
N ILE A 34 -8.57 2.68 4.85
CA ILE A 34 -8.49 1.33 4.28
C ILE A 34 -9.57 1.14 3.21
N GLN A 35 -10.81 1.54 3.50
CA GLN A 35 -11.92 1.47 2.54
C GLN A 35 -11.67 2.32 1.29
N SER A 36 -11.10 3.53 1.46
CA SER A 36 -10.73 4.39 0.33
C SER A 36 -9.67 3.76 -0.56
N GLU A 37 -8.72 3.01 0.01
CA GLU A 37 -7.71 2.28 -0.76
C GLU A 37 -8.35 1.12 -1.52
N ALA A 38 -9.20 0.31 -0.86
CA ALA A 38 -9.93 -0.78 -1.51
C ALA A 38 -10.78 -0.29 -2.70
N LYS A 39 -11.54 0.79 -2.49
CA LYS A 39 -12.35 1.42 -3.55
C LYS A 39 -11.50 1.93 -4.72
N SER A 40 -10.27 2.36 -4.44
CA SER A 40 -9.35 2.81 -5.48
C SER A 40 -8.93 1.65 -6.38
N TRP A 41 -8.73 0.44 -5.83
CA TRP A 41 -8.45 -0.75 -6.63
C TRP A 41 -9.63 -1.18 -7.49
N GLU A 42 -10.85 -1.14 -6.95
CA GLU A 42 -12.07 -1.39 -7.73
C GLU A 42 -12.20 -0.40 -8.89
N SER A 43 -11.98 0.89 -8.63
CA SER A 43 -12.04 1.93 -9.66
C SER A 43 -10.97 1.77 -10.75
N LEU A 44 -9.79 1.26 -10.37
CA LEU A 44 -8.68 1.04 -11.30
C LEU A 44 -8.81 -0.30 -12.05
N LYS A 45 -9.78 -1.15 -11.72
CA LYS A 45 -9.98 -2.50 -12.30
C LYS A 45 -8.71 -3.36 -12.32
N VAL A 46 -7.82 -3.12 -11.35
CA VAL A 46 -6.52 -3.79 -11.24
C VAL A 46 -6.60 -5.14 -10.52
N PHE A 47 -7.66 -5.36 -9.74
CA PHE A 47 -7.89 -6.59 -9.00
C PHE A 47 -9.37 -6.98 -9.07
N GLU A 48 -9.62 -8.29 -9.11
CA GLU A 48 -10.93 -8.88 -8.93
C GLU A 48 -10.95 -9.55 -7.55
N GLN A 49 -11.99 -9.28 -6.76
CA GLN A 49 -12.19 -9.95 -5.48
C GLN A 49 -12.69 -11.38 -5.74
N VAL A 50 -11.90 -12.37 -5.34
CA VAL A 50 -12.26 -13.79 -5.46
C VAL A 50 -12.64 -14.31 -4.07
N GLU A 51 -13.81 -14.95 -3.93
CA GLU A 51 -14.29 -15.51 -2.66
C GLU A 51 -13.54 -16.78 -2.25
N GLU A 52 -13.13 -17.59 -3.23
CA GLU A 52 -12.40 -18.84 -3.02
C GLU A 52 -11.12 -18.88 -3.85
N ILE A 53 -9.99 -19.17 -3.20
CA ILE A 53 -8.73 -19.38 -3.90
C ILE A 53 -8.88 -20.73 -4.66
N PRO A 54 -8.69 -20.76 -5.99
CA PRO A 54 -8.74 -22.02 -6.74
C PRO A 54 -7.82 -23.05 -6.09
N GLN A 55 -8.25 -24.31 -5.99
CA GLN A 55 -7.51 -25.39 -5.30
C GLN A 55 -6.04 -25.53 -5.74
N ASP A 56 -5.71 -25.07 -6.95
CA ASP A 56 -4.38 -25.16 -7.55
C ASP A 56 -3.52 -23.88 -7.41
N ARG A 57 -3.98 -22.89 -6.63
CA ARG A 57 -3.22 -21.65 -6.38
C ARG A 57 -2.99 -21.40 -4.90
N LYS A 58 -1.82 -20.84 -4.58
CA LYS A 58 -1.51 -20.35 -3.24
C LYS A 58 -1.93 -18.89 -3.13
N SER A 59 -2.59 -18.52 -2.03
CA SER A 59 -2.79 -17.11 -1.72
C SER A 59 -1.46 -16.44 -1.45
N ILE A 60 -1.27 -15.27 -2.04
CA ILE A 60 -0.15 -14.40 -1.72
C ILE A 60 -0.55 -13.57 -0.50
N GLY A 61 0.30 -13.54 0.53
CA GLY A 61 0.07 -12.71 1.71
C GLY A 61 -0.03 -11.24 1.33
N CYS A 62 -0.91 -10.49 1.97
CA CYS A 62 -1.01 -9.04 1.83
C CYS A 62 -0.82 -8.38 3.20
N ARG A 63 -0.06 -7.28 3.23
CA ARG A 63 0.16 -6.45 4.41
C ARG A 63 -0.33 -5.03 4.14
N ILE A 64 -1.12 -4.49 5.07
CA ILE A 64 -1.51 -3.08 5.04
C ILE A 64 -0.50 -2.26 5.83
N ILE A 65 -0.04 -1.15 5.26
CA ILE A 65 0.77 -0.14 5.91
C ILE A 65 -0.10 1.09 6.16
N LEU A 66 -0.09 1.56 7.40
CA LEU A 66 -0.81 2.72 7.86
C LEU A 66 0.18 3.84 8.15
N LYS A 67 -0.13 5.05 7.67
CA LYS A 67 0.71 6.23 7.90
C LYS A 67 -0.13 7.48 8.12
N ARG A 68 0.19 8.21 9.19
CA ARG A 68 -0.32 9.56 9.43
C ARG A 68 0.53 10.55 8.65
N LYS A 69 -0.11 11.35 7.81
CA LYS A 69 0.53 12.50 7.15
C LYS A 69 0.34 13.71 8.03
N ARG A 70 1.44 14.24 8.56
CA ARG A 70 1.45 15.50 9.31
C ARG A 70 1.75 16.69 8.41
N GLY A 71 1.17 17.83 8.76
CA GLY A 71 1.48 19.12 8.15
C GLY A 71 2.71 19.78 8.76
N ALA A 72 3.02 20.99 8.28
CA ALA A 72 4.19 21.73 8.74
C ALA A 72 4.09 22.13 10.22
N GLN A 73 2.88 22.23 10.77
CA GLN A 73 2.65 22.55 12.19
C GLN A 73 2.42 21.28 13.05
N GLY A 74 2.67 20.09 12.49
CA GLY A 74 2.53 18.81 13.21
C GLY A 74 1.11 18.27 13.31
N GLU A 75 0.13 18.95 12.74
CA GLU A 75 -1.28 18.55 12.65
C GLU A 75 -1.47 17.35 11.71
N ILE A 76 -2.40 16.46 12.01
CA ILE A 76 -2.70 15.31 11.14
C ILE A 76 -3.54 15.81 9.97
N LEU A 77 -2.92 15.91 8.79
CA LEU A 77 -3.59 16.30 7.55
C LEU A 77 -4.40 15.16 6.94
N LYS A 78 -3.87 13.93 6.99
CA LYS A 78 -4.52 12.78 6.37
C LYS A 78 -4.05 11.44 6.95
N TYR A 79 -4.98 10.51 7.07
CA TYR A 79 -4.70 9.10 7.29
C TYR A 79 -4.54 8.41 5.94
N LYS A 80 -3.42 7.70 5.76
CA LYS A 80 -3.14 6.96 4.53
C LYS A 80 -2.97 5.48 4.85
N ALA A 81 -3.75 4.65 4.16
CA ALA A 81 -3.52 3.22 4.07
C ALA A 81 -2.88 2.90 2.71
N ARG A 82 -2.05 1.87 2.68
CA ARG A 82 -1.55 1.24 1.45
C ARG A 82 -1.50 -0.25 1.69
N ALA A 83 -2.02 -1.06 0.78
CA ALA A 83 -1.76 -2.48 0.84
C ALA A 83 -0.60 -2.87 -0.06
N ILE A 84 0.19 -3.82 0.44
CA ILE A 84 1.41 -4.31 -0.19
C ILE A 84 1.32 -5.81 -0.22
N ILE A 85 1.53 -6.37 -1.41
CA ILE A 85 1.63 -7.81 -1.60
C ILE A 85 2.98 -8.26 -1.03
N GLN A 86 2.96 -9.23 -0.12
CA GLN A 86 4.16 -9.84 0.44
C GLN A 86 4.71 -10.83 -0.59
N GLY A 87 5.51 -10.34 -1.53
CA GLY A 87 6.09 -11.11 -2.65
C GLY A 87 7.15 -12.16 -2.28
N TYR A 88 7.18 -12.68 -1.05
CA TYR A 88 8.22 -13.60 -0.57
C TYR A 88 8.03 -15.07 -0.99
N ASN A 89 7.14 -15.34 -1.94
CA ASN A 89 6.92 -16.70 -2.46
C ASN A 89 6.96 -16.77 -4.00
N ALA A 90 7.74 -15.87 -4.62
CA ALA A 90 8.09 -16.05 -6.03
C ALA A 90 9.11 -17.19 -6.14
N VAL A 91 8.63 -18.42 -6.29
CA VAL A 91 9.46 -19.52 -6.79
C VAL A 91 9.65 -19.29 -8.29
N GLN A 92 10.90 -19.19 -8.73
CA GLN A 92 11.26 -19.07 -10.13
C GLN A 92 10.63 -20.23 -10.92
N GLY A 93 9.65 -19.93 -11.79
CA GLY A 93 9.11 -20.91 -12.74
C GLY A 93 7.60 -21.23 -12.65
N THR A 94 6.82 -20.66 -11.73
CA THR A 94 5.36 -20.95 -11.68
C THR A 94 4.45 -19.72 -11.73
N ASP A 95 4.84 -18.59 -11.14
CA ASP A 95 4.01 -17.36 -11.08
C ASP A 95 4.51 -16.23 -12.00
N TYR A 96 5.40 -16.54 -12.95
CA TYR A 96 6.13 -15.56 -13.77
C TYR A 96 5.66 -15.50 -15.24
N LEU A 97 4.35 -15.58 -15.49
CA LEU A 97 3.80 -15.34 -16.84
C LEU A 97 3.12 -13.98 -17.02
N ASP A 98 3.13 -13.10 -16.02
CA ASP A 98 2.79 -11.69 -16.22
C ASP A 98 3.87 -10.81 -15.59
N SER A 99 5.10 -11.00 -16.08
CA SER A 99 6.18 -10.06 -15.85
C SER A 99 5.79 -8.75 -16.54
N PHE A 100 5.18 -7.82 -15.80
CA PHE A 100 5.10 -6.42 -16.21
C PHE A 100 6.54 -5.92 -16.39
N SER A 101 6.99 -5.97 -17.65
CA SER A 101 8.22 -5.38 -18.12
C SER A 101 8.27 -3.94 -17.63
N ALA A 102 9.38 -3.53 -17.02
CA ALA A 102 9.58 -2.17 -16.60
C ALA A 102 9.28 -1.25 -17.80
N THR A 103 8.25 -0.40 -17.67
CA THR A 103 8.06 0.69 -18.62
C THR A 103 9.27 1.59 -18.50
N ALA A 104 10.28 1.36 -19.33
CA ALA A 104 11.30 2.34 -19.61
C ALA A 104 10.56 3.59 -20.06
N ASN A 105 10.65 4.66 -19.28
CA ASN A 105 10.17 5.96 -19.69
C ASN A 105 11.26 6.50 -20.64
N PRO A 106 11.08 6.55 -21.98
CA PRO A 106 12.07 7.13 -22.85
C PRO A 106 11.98 8.65 -22.73
N VAL A 107 12.45 9.22 -21.62
CA VAL A 107 12.90 10.60 -21.64
C VAL A 107 14.19 10.57 -22.46
N PRO A 108 14.26 11.22 -23.64
CA PRO A 108 15.48 11.20 -24.41
C PRO A 108 16.58 11.88 -23.58
N ILE A 109 17.65 11.13 -23.33
CA ILE A 109 18.91 11.67 -22.84
C ILE A 109 19.36 12.69 -23.88
N ARG A 110 19.33 13.97 -23.52
CA ARG A 110 19.93 15.03 -24.33
C ARG A 110 21.43 15.01 -24.04
N LEU A 111 22.21 14.41 -24.93
CA LEU A 111 23.66 14.58 -24.97
C LEU A 111 23.97 15.81 -25.82
N LEU A 112 24.52 16.83 -25.15
CA LEU A 112 25.12 18.09 -25.63
C LEU A 112 24.18 19.08 -26.31
#